data_AF-A0AA35WZ97-F1
#
_entry.id   AF-A0AA35WZ97-F1
#
_cell.length_a   1.000
_cell.length_b   1.000
_cell.length_c   1.000
_cell.angle_alpha   90.00
_cell.angle_beta   90.00
_cell.angle_gamma   90.00
#
_symmetry.space_group_name_H-M   'P 1'
#
loop_
_entity.id
_entity.type
_entity.pdbx_description
1 polymer ?
#
loop_
_entity_poly.entity_id
_entity_poly.type
_entity_poly.pdbx_seq_one_letter_code
_entity_poly.pdbx_strand_id
1 'polypeptide(L)' 'MSYTMDYAEEVSPGAEVISQRGVTVVVDPAAVMFLIGTELDFSEEKLSATFVFNNPNVTSTCGCGESFGVG' A
#
# COMPACT_ATOMS: atom_id res chain seq x y z
N MET A 1 -12.98 -1.38 -0.40
CA MET A 1 -11.80 -1.75 0.39
C MET A 1 -10.98 -0.49 0.64
N SER A 2 -10.21 -0.45 1.72
CA SER A 2 -9.33 0.68 2.06
C SER A 2 -7.90 0.17 2.28
N TYR A 3 -6.92 1.03 2.02
CA TYR A 3 -5.54 0.77 2.43
C TYR A 3 -5.35 1.23 3.87
N THR A 4 -4.67 0.42 4.67
CA THR A 4 -4.25 0.79 6.02
C THR A 4 -2.75 0.53 6.12
N MET A 5 -2.03 1.46 6.74
CA MET A 5 -0.60 1.34 6.99
C MET A 5 -0.31 1.68 8.44
N ASP A 6 0.53 0.86 9.07
CA ASP A 6 1.04 1.05 10.42
C ASP A 6 2.50 0.58 10.47
N TYR A 7 3.21 0.95 11.53
CA TYR A 7 4.56 0.44 11.75
C TYR A 7 4.51 -1.05 12.07
N ALA A 8 5.32 -1.84 11.37
CA ALA A 8 5.50 -3.25 11.66
C ALA A 8 6.55 -3.42 12.78
N GLU A 9 6.11 -3.85 13.96
CA GLU A 9 7.01 -4.20 15.07
C GLU A 9 7.66 -5.59 14.86
N GLU A 10 6.96 -6.49 14.19
CA GLU A 10 7.39 -7.85 13.91
C GLU A 10 6.99 -8.28 12.48
N VAL A 11 7.70 -9.28 11.93
CA VAL A 11 7.36 -9.91 10.65
C VAL A 11 6.59 -11.20 10.91
N SER A 12 5.27 -11.17 10.67
CA SER A 12 4.41 -12.33 10.82
C SER A 12 4.77 -13.47 9.85
N PRO A 13 4.58 -14.74 10.22
CA PRO A 13 4.77 -15.87 9.31
C PRO A 13 3.94 -15.73 8.03
N GLY A 14 4.60 -15.90 6.88
CA GLY A 14 3.96 -15.78 5.57
C GLY A 14 3.76 -14.35 5.08
N ALA A 15 4.13 -13.34 5.87
CA ALA A 15 4.15 -11.96 5.40
C ALA A 15 5.17 -11.81 4.26
N GLU A 16 4.85 -10.95 3.30
CA GLU A 16 5.79 -10.60 2.24
C GLU A 16 6.62 -9.41 2.70
N VAL A 17 7.95 -9.54 2.63
CA VAL A 17 8.89 -8.49 3.05
C VAL A 17 9.62 -7.96 1.84
N ILE A 18 9.45 -6.67 1.59
CA ILE A 18 10.03 -5.97 0.45
C ILE A 18 10.99 -4.92 1.00
N SER A 19 12.25 -4.98 0.59
CA SER A 19 13.26 -4.00 0.98
C SER A 19 13.79 -3.27 -0.25
N GLN A 20 13.53 -1.96 -0.33
CA GLN A 20 13.89 -1.14 -1.47
C GLN A 20 14.21 0.29 -1.03
N ARG A 21 15.24 0.91 -1.65
CA ARG A 21 15.63 2.32 -1.40
C ARG A 21 15.87 2.63 0.10
N GLY A 22 16.31 1.65 0.88
CA GLY A 22 16.56 1.79 2.32
C GLY A 22 15.30 1.74 3.20
N VAL A 23 14.14 1.43 2.63
CA VAL A 23 12.87 1.24 3.32
C VAL A 23 12.48 -0.23 3.28
N THR A 24 11.89 -0.73 4.36
CA THR A 24 11.31 -2.07 4.43
C THR A 24 9.80 -1.96 4.57
N VAL A 25 9.08 -2.64 3.68
CA VAL A 25 7.62 -2.75 3.69
C VAL A 25 7.28 -4.20 4.01
N VAL A 26 6.37 -4.39 4.96
CA VAL A 26 5.84 -5.70 5.35
C VAL A 26 4.37 -5.75 4.96
N VAL A 27 4.01 -6.73 4.14
CA VAL A 27 2.65 -6.91 3.63
C VAL A 27 2.01 -8.11 4.32
N ASP A 28 0.84 -7.90 4.90
CA ASP A 28 0.05 -8.96 5.51
C ASP A 28 -0.31 -10.04 4.46
N PRO A 29 -0.18 -11.34 4.77
CA PRO A 29 -0.47 -12.43 3.82
C PRO A 29 -1.87 -12.31 3.18
N ALA A 30 -2.86 -11.82 3.92
CA ALA A 30 -4.23 -11.66 3.42
C ALA A 30 -4.36 -10.51 2.41
N ALA A 31 -3.42 -9.56 2.41
CA ALA A 31 -3.40 -8.40 1.52
C ALA A 31 -2.58 -8.64 0.24
N VAL A 32 -1.63 -9.59 0.24
CA VAL A 32 -0.69 -9.83 -0.86
C VAL A 32 -1.38 -9.92 -2.21
N MET A 33 -2.41 -10.76 -2.34
CA MET A 33 -3.12 -10.97 -3.61
C MET A 33 -3.77 -9.71 -4.17
N PHE A 34 -4.19 -8.78 -3.31
CA PHE A 34 -4.82 -7.51 -3.72
C PHE A 34 -3.79 -6.45 -4.10
N LEU A 35 -2.54 -6.61 -3.68
CA LEU A 35 -1.46 -5.67 -3.89
C LEU A 35 -0.51 -6.06 -5.03
N ILE A 36 -0.71 -7.22 -5.67
CA ILE A 36 0.12 -7.67 -6.80
C ILE A 36 0.16 -6.61 -7.90
N GLY A 37 1.38 -6.17 -8.24
CA GLY A 37 1.63 -5.14 -9.26
C GLY A 37 1.36 -3.71 -8.79
N THR A 38 0.99 -3.50 -7.52
CA THR A 38 0.82 -2.16 -6.96
C THR A 38 2.17 -1.48 -6.78
N GLU A 39 2.26 -0.23 -7.19
CA GLU A 39 3.37 0.66 -6.86
C GLU A 39 3.00 1.56 -5.69
N LEU A 40 3.82 1.56 -4.64
CA LEU A 40 3.71 2.46 -3.50
C LEU A 40 4.72 3.59 -3.65
N ASP A 41 4.22 4.82 -3.69
CA ASP A 41 5.03 6.03 -3.76
C ASP A 41 4.74 6.97 -2.59
N PHE A 42 5.59 7.98 -2.40
CA PHE A 42 5.43 9.00 -1.38
C PHE A 42 5.46 10.39 -2.00
N SER A 43 4.35 11.14 -1.85
CA SER A 43 4.21 12.49 -2.37
C SER A 43 4.26 13.51 -1.23
N GLU A 44 5.17 14.47 -1.35
CA GLU A 44 5.29 15.61 -0.44
C GLU A 44 4.97 16.90 -1.19
N GLU A 45 3.90 17.56 -0.79
CA GLU A 45 3.50 18.89 -1.23
C GLU A 45 3.74 19.92 -0.12
N LYS A 46 3.61 21.21 -0.46
CA LYS A 46 3.85 22.32 0.49
C LYS A 46 3.09 22.22 1.81
N LEU A 47 1.94 21.55 1.83
CA LEU A 47 1.04 21.48 2.98
C LEU A 47 0.63 20.06 3.37
N SER A 48 1.10 19.04 2.66
CA SER A 48 0.71 17.64 2.89
C SER A 48 1.82 16.70 2.49
N ALA A 49 1.90 15.56 3.18
CA ALA A 49 2.72 14.45 2.77
C ALA A 49 1.86 13.19 2.88
N THR A 50 1.85 12.36 1.83
CA THR A 50 0.98 11.19 1.77
C THR A 50 1.59 10.05 0.98
N PHE A 51 1.18 8.84 1.28
CA PHE A 51 1.46 7.67 0.47
C PHE A 51 0.47 7.58 -0.69
N VAL A 52 0.97 7.24 -1.87
CA VAL A 52 0.19 7.08 -3.09
C VAL A 52 0.27 5.63 -3.54
N PHE A 53 -0.90 5.00 -3.71
CA PHE A 53 -1.01 3.61 -4.12
C PHE A 53 -1.51 3.54 -5.57
N ASN A 54 -0.62 3.17 -6.48
CA ASN A 54 -0.95 2.94 -7.89
C ASN A 54 -1.19 1.44 -8.09
N ASN A 55 -2.42 1.00 -7.83
CA ASN A 55 -2.79 -0.42 -7.94
C ASN A 55 -3.51 -0.71 -9.28
N PRO A 56 -2.92 -1.52 -10.17
CA PRO A 56 -3.50 -1.82 -11.48
C PRO A 56 -4.81 -2.61 -11.42
N ASN A 57 -5.11 -3.24 -10.28
CA ASN A 57 -6.33 -4.02 -10.07
C ASN A 57 -7.52 -3.16 -9.60
N VAL A 58 -7.30 -1.87 -9.36
CA VAL A 58 -8.34 -0.94 -8.91
C VAL A 58 -9.12 -0.41 -10.11
N THR A 59 -10.42 -0.70 -10.11
CA THR A 59 -11.33 -0.31 -11.20
C THR A 59 -12.11 0.98 -10.90
N SER A 60 -12.10 1.43 -9.65
CA SER A 60 -12.70 2.70 -9.21
C SER A 60 -12.10 3.17 -7.89
N THR A 61 -11.60 4.40 -7.86
CA THR A 61 -11.12 5.09 -6.64
C THR A 61 -12.15 6.13 -6.20
N CYS A 62 -12.53 6.15 -4.92
CA CYS A 62 -13.26 7.28 -4.35
C CYS A 62 -12.32 8.50 -4.35
N GLY A 63 -12.85 9.70 -4.59
CA GLY A 63 -12.07 10.92 -4.85
C GLY A 63 -11.07 11.38 -3.77
N CYS A 64 -11.00 10.70 -2.62
CA CYS A 64 -10.00 10.89 -1.58
C CYS A 64 -8.83 9.88 -1.61
N GLY A 65 -8.85 8.87 -2.48
CA GLY A 65 -7.77 7.88 -2.63
C GLY A 65 -7.69 6.80 -1.53
N GLU A 66 -8.41 6.97 -0.42
CA GLU A 66 -8.39 6.06 0.74
C GLU A 66 -9.29 4.82 0.58
N SER A 67 -10.11 4.79 -0.47
CA SER A 67 -11.07 3.70 -0.69
C SER A 67 -11.27 3.40 -2.16
N PHE A 68 -11.31 2.11 -2.48
CA PHE A 68 -11.36 1.62 -3.85
C PHE A 68 -12.14 0.31 -3.98
N GLY A 69 -12.61 0.05 -5.20
CA GLY A 69 -13.14 -1.25 -5.63
C GLY A 69 -12.08 -2.06 -6.34
N VAL A 70 -11.97 -3.34 -5.99
CA VAL A 70 -11.20 -4.34 -6.75
C VAL A 70 -12.17 -5.10 -7.65
N GLY A 71 -11.76 -5.32 -8.90
CA GLY A 71 -12.55 -6.04 -9.92
C GLY A 71 -12.30 -7.53 -9.94
#